data_AF-A0A3D0P0T7-F1
#
_entry.id   AF-A0A3D0P0T7-F1
#
_cell.length_a   1.000
_cell.length_b   1.000
_cell.length_c   1.000
_cell.angle_alpha   90.00
_cell.angle_beta   90.00
_cell.angle_gamma   90.00
#
_symmetry.space_group_name_H-M   'P 1'
#
loop_
_entity.id
_entity.type
_entity.pdbx_description
1 polymer ?
#
loop_
_entity_poly.entity_id
_entity_poly.type
_entity_poly.pdbx_seq_one_letter_code
_entity_poly.pdbx_strand_id
1 'polypeptide(L)'
;MIWSRSEAPHGTKKGTEMTKKTQKKFRSAEETKEFSLEEFSKLTEGVIFISETDAGLEPFVEKQGTQDLRKKLISSASDFEEIPFEKFFDRLTARREWHTAADQKRTAAFSKIRKYLEKHLTDLRVVRHGKVRIDIAVFGKTPDGSFAGFRTRAVET
;
A
#
# COMPACT_ATOMS: atom_id res chain seq x y z
N MET A 1 14.90 33.14 -65.49
CA MET A 1 16.31 33.27 -65.09
C MET A 1 16.36 34.27 -63.93
N ILE A 2 16.28 33.77 -62.69
CA ILE A 2 17.37 33.47 -61.74
C ILE A 2 17.72 34.65 -60.81
N TRP A 3 17.61 34.33 -59.52
CA TRP A 3 18.40 34.78 -58.36
C TRP A 3 17.76 35.72 -57.33
N SER A 4 17.12 35.05 -56.37
CA SER A 4 17.17 35.33 -54.93
C SER A 4 18.58 35.66 -54.42
N ARG A 5 18.63 36.60 -53.49
CA ARG A 5 19.77 36.87 -52.58
C ARG A 5 19.15 37.03 -51.19
N SER A 6 19.14 36.03 -50.31
CA SER A 6 20.24 35.41 -49.54
C SER A 6 21.11 36.41 -48.81
N GLU A 7 20.70 36.72 -47.59
CA GLU A 7 21.56 37.16 -46.49
C GLU A 7 21.19 36.37 -45.23
N ALA A 8 22.02 35.37 -44.91
CA ALA A 8 22.31 34.98 -43.54
C ALA A 8 23.50 35.83 -43.06
N PRO A 9 23.73 36.00 -41.75
CA PRO A 9 24.72 35.10 -41.15
C PRO A 9 24.48 34.71 -39.66
N HIS A 10 24.77 33.43 -39.41
CA HIS A 10 25.59 32.87 -38.32
C HIS A 10 25.36 33.25 -36.85
N GLY A 11 25.01 32.23 -36.06
CA GLY A 11 25.23 32.18 -34.61
C GLY A 11 25.04 30.76 -34.06
N THR A 12 26.13 29.99 -34.00
CA THR A 12 26.20 28.57 -33.59
C THR A 12 26.18 28.37 -32.07
N LYS A 13 25.51 27.32 -31.56
CA LYS A 13 26.11 26.09 -30.95
C LYS A 13 25.16 25.36 -29.99
N LYS A 14 25.06 24.04 -30.24
CA LYS A 14 24.99 22.87 -29.33
C LYS A 14 24.42 23.08 -27.91
N GLY A 15 23.38 22.33 -27.61
CA GLY A 15 22.97 22.01 -26.25
C GLY A 15 21.94 20.89 -26.24
N THR A 16 22.38 19.69 -25.90
CA THR A 16 21.59 18.48 -25.68
C THR A 16 20.53 18.72 -24.62
N GLU A 17 19.24 18.48 -24.92
CA GLU A 17 18.33 18.06 -23.85
C GLU A 17 17.26 17.09 -24.39
N MET A 18 17.65 15.82 -24.33
CA MET A 18 16.72 14.72 -24.18
C MET A 18 16.15 14.79 -22.76
N THR A 19 14.90 15.21 -22.58
CA THR A 19 14.14 14.85 -21.38
C THR A 19 12.79 14.26 -21.76
N LYS A 20 12.88 12.96 -22.02
CA LYS A 20 11.95 11.94 -21.52
C LYS A 20 10.50 12.12 -21.98
N LYS A 21 10.23 11.42 -23.08
CA LYS A 21 9.04 10.54 -23.21
C LYS A 21 8.42 10.32 -21.83
N THR A 22 7.21 10.83 -21.62
CA THR A 22 6.26 10.26 -20.65
C THR A 22 5.88 8.89 -21.19
N GLN A 23 6.84 7.98 -21.15
CA GLN A 23 6.62 6.57 -21.04
C GLN A 23 6.07 6.43 -19.62
N LYS A 24 4.75 6.64 -19.45
CA LYS A 24 4.06 6.03 -18.31
C LYS A 24 4.00 4.54 -18.64
N LYS A 25 5.17 3.95 -18.47
CA LYS A 25 5.50 2.55 -18.47
C LYS A 25 4.74 1.99 -17.28
N PHE A 26 3.46 1.67 -17.47
CA PHE A 26 2.88 0.56 -16.73
C PHE A 26 3.57 -0.69 -17.26
N ARG A 27 4.76 -0.84 -16.70
CA ARG A 27 5.66 -1.95 -16.83
C ARG A 27 4.88 -3.13 -16.30
N SER A 28 4.61 -4.07 -17.20
CA SER A 28 4.17 -5.42 -16.91
C SER A 28 2.80 -5.51 -16.24
N ALA A 29 1.90 -6.25 -16.90
CA ALA A 29 1.12 -7.23 -16.16
C ALA A 29 2.13 -8.09 -15.39
N GLU A 30 2.52 -7.63 -14.21
CA GLU A 30 3.35 -8.38 -13.30
C GLU A 30 2.42 -9.50 -12.85
N GLU A 31 2.69 -10.69 -13.37
CA GLU A 31 2.12 -11.97 -13.03
C GLU A 31 1.68 -11.95 -11.56
N THR A 32 0.42 -11.58 -11.32
CA THR A 32 -0.13 -11.39 -9.98
C THR A 32 -0.25 -12.79 -9.42
N LYS A 33 0.80 -13.25 -8.75
CA LYS A 33 0.80 -14.52 -8.05
C LYS A 33 -0.42 -14.52 -7.13
N GLU A 34 -1.15 -15.62 -7.15
CA GLU A 34 -2.30 -15.82 -6.27
C GLU A 34 -1.90 -15.49 -4.83
N PHE A 35 -2.75 -14.72 -4.15
CA PHE A 35 -2.56 -14.42 -2.75
C PHE A 35 -2.76 -15.71 -1.96
N SER A 36 -1.72 -16.19 -1.28
CA SER A 36 -1.81 -17.38 -0.43
C SER A 36 -1.97 -16.97 1.02
N LEU A 37 -3.11 -17.34 1.61
CA LEU A 37 -3.39 -17.11 3.03
C LEU A 37 -2.34 -17.81 3.91
N GLU A 38 -1.84 -18.98 3.52
CA GLU A 38 -0.87 -19.77 4.30
C GLU A 38 0.49 -19.06 4.40
N GLU A 39 1.01 -18.60 3.25
CA GLU A 39 2.26 -17.84 3.19
C GLU A 39 2.12 -16.50 3.92
N PHE A 40 0.97 -15.85 3.76
CA PHE A 40 0.69 -14.61 4.45
C PHE A 40 0.54 -14.80 5.95
N SER A 41 -0.09 -15.89 6.40
CA SER A 41 -0.22 -16.27 7.81
C SER A 41 1.14 -16.44 8.46
N LYS A 42 2.09 -17.13 7.81
CA LYS A 42 3.47 -17.25 8.29
C LYS A 42 4.20 -15.92 8.40
N LEU A 43 3.89 -14.96 7.51
CA LEU A 43 4.48 -13.61 7.56
C LEU A 43 3.88 -12.75 8.67
N THR A 44 2.60 -12.96 9.00
CA THR A 44 1.89 -12.29 10.10
C THR A 44 2.08 -13.00 11.44
N GLU A 45 2.56 -14.23 11.45
CA GLU A 45 2.75 -15.04 12.65
C GLU A 45 3.80 -14.42 13.57
N GLY A 46 3.40 -14.15 14.82
CA GLY A 46 4.25 -13.45 15.80
C GLY A 46 4.43 -11.96 15.52
N VAL A 47 3.75 -11.39 14.53
CA VAL A 47 3.73 -9.94 14.31
C VAL A 47 2.64 -9.32 15.17
N ILE A 48 3.08 -8.41 16.01
CA ILE A 48 2.25 -7.76 17.02
C ILE A 48 2.09 -6.31 16.62
N PHE A 49 0.84 -5.86 16.57
CA PHE A 49 0.48 -4.46 16.53
C PHE A 49 0.51 -3.90 17.95
N ILE A 50 1.46 -3.01 18.21
CA ILE A 50 1.56 -2.29 19.49
C ILE A 50 0.61 -1.10 19.43
N SER A 51 -0.55 -1.27 20.04
CA SER A 51 -1.28 -0.16 20.65
C SER A 51 -1.15 -0.31 22.16
N GLU A 52 -1.87 0.45 22.98
CA GLU A 52 -1.84 0.21 24.43
C GLU A 52 -2.27 -1.22 24.80
N THR A 53 -2.87 -1.94 23.85
CA THR A 53 -2.99 -3.40 23.84
C THR A 53 -2.13 -4.04 22.76
N ASP A 54 -1.50 -5.16 23.10
CA ASP A 54 -0.79 -6.08 22.21
C ASP A 54 -1.83 -6.89 21.39
N ALA A 55 -1.88 -6.68 20.07
CA ALA A 55 -2.83 -7.35 19.19
C ALA A 55 -2.16 -8.01 17.99
N GLY A 56 -2.60 -9.24 17.67
CA GLY A 56 -2.16 -9.94 16.48
C GLY A 56 -2.69 -9.34 15.18
N LEU A 57 -2.11 -9.78 14.07
CA LEU A 57 -2.64 -9.56 12.73
C LEU A 57 -3.41 -10.82 12.31
N GLU A 58 -4.70 -10.68 12.03
CA GLU A 58 -5.56 -11.76 11.56
C GLU A 58 -5.70 -11.69 10.04
N PRO A 59 -4.99 -12.55 9.28
CA PRO A 59 -5.08 -12.58 7.83
C PRO A 59 -6.45 -13.13 7.38
N PHE A 60 -7.00 -12.61 6.29
CA PHE A 60 -8.26 -13.10 5.74
C PHE A 60 -8.32 -12.99 4.22
N VAL A 61 -9.13 -13.86 3.61
CA VAL A 61 -9.50 -13.81 2.19
C VAL A 61 -11.01 -13.97 2.10
N GLU A 62 -11.67 -13.06 1.40
CA GLU A 62 -13.12 -13.04 1.21
C GLU A 62 -13.43 -12.94 -0.29
N LYS A 63 -14.21 -13.90 -0.81
CA LYS A 63 -14.55 -13.94 -2.23
C LYS A 63 -15.47 -12.78 -2.64
N GLN A 64 -15.35 -12.31 -3.87
CA GLN A 64 -16.21 -11.26 -4.42
C GLN A 64 -17.67 -11.76 -4.41
N GLY A 65 -18.53 -11.15 -3.59
CA GLY A 65 -19.96 -11.50 -3.50
C GLY A 65 -20.55 -11.42 -2.09
N THR A 66 -19.74 -11.49 -1.04
CA THR A 66 -20.21 -11.61 0.35
C THR A 66 -20.52 -10.26 1.04
N GLN A 67 -20.95 -9.23 0.30
CA GLN A 67 -21.09 -7.83 0.76
C GLN A 67 -19.73 -7.12 0.83
N ASP A 68 -19.65 -5.90 0.30
CA ASP A 68 -18.46 -5.04 0.45
C ASP A 68 -17.99 -5.07 1.91
N LEU A 69 -16.78 -5.58 2.18
CA LEU A 69 -16.15 -5.50 3.51
C LEU A 69 -16.24 -4.09 4.07
N ARG A 70 -16.05 -3.13 3.18
CA ARG A 70 -16.23 -1.71 3.42
C ARG A 70 -17.65 -1.42 3.94
N LYS A 71 -18.68 -1.89 3.26
CA LYS A 71 -20.09 -1.68 3.63
C LYS A 71 -20.45 -2.42 4.91
N LYS A 72 -19.85 -3.58 5.19
CA LYS A 72 -20.00 -4.31 6.45
C LYS A 72 -19.36 -3.56 7.62
N LEU A 73 -18.15 -3.02 7.45
CA LEU A 73 -17.49 -2.17 8.44
C LEU A 73 -18.26 -0.87 8.67
N ILE A 74 -18.62 -0.17 7.60
CA ILE A 74 -19.38 1.10 7.65
C ILE A 74 -20.76 0.89 8.27
N SER A 75 -21.45 -0.21 7.95
CA SER A 75 -22.78 -0.48 8.51
C SER A 75 -22.74 -0.86 9.99
N SER A 76 -21.61 -1.36 10.50
CA SER A 76 -21.43 -1.71 11.92
C SER A 76 -20.87 -0.56 12.76
N ALA A 77 -20.29 0.48 12.15
CA ALA A 77 -19.63 1.56 12.88
C ALA A 77 -20.16 2.94 12.48
N SER A 78 -20.64 3.73 13.45
CA SER A 78 -21.00 5.15 13.23
C SER A 78 -19.80 6.05 12.93
N ASP A 79 -18.59 5.62 13.27
CA ASP A 79 -17.36 6.42 13.19
C ASP A 79 -16.26 5.55 12.55
N PHE A 80 -15.98 5.79 11.26
CA PHE A 80 -14.95 5.10 10.49
C PHE A 80 -14.07 6.12 9.74
N GLU A 81 -12.78 5.83 9.66
CA GLU A 81 -11.81 6.59 8.89
C GLU A 81 -11.15 5.69 7.84
N GLU A 82 -11.20 6.11 6.58
CA GLU A 82 -10.46 5.46 5.50
C GLU A 82 -9.12 6.17 5.30
N ILE A 83 -8.03 5.42 5.45
CA ILE A 83 -6.67 5.94 5.35
C ILE A 83 -5.99 5.25 4.15
N PRO A 84 -5.16 5.97 3.36
CA PRO A 84 -4.38 5.34 2.32
C PRO A 84 -3.45 4.28 2.90
N PHE A 85 -3.38 3.12 2.25
CA PHE A 85 -2.50 2.02 2.66
C PHE A 85 -1.06 2.47 2.87
N GLU A 86 -0.53 3.27 1.95
CA GLU A 86 0.82 3.82 2.05
C GLU A 86 0.99 4.67 3.31
N LYS A 87 0.03 5.55 3.62
CA LYS A 87 0.07 6.40 4.82
C LYS A 87 -0.01 5.60 6.12
N PHE A 88 -0.76 4.51 6.12
CA PHE A 88 -0.86 3.63 7.28
C PHE A 88 0.48 2.93 7.54
N PHE A 89 1.05 2.29 6.51
CA PHE A 89 2.33 1.59 6.65
C PHE A 89 3.52 2.54 6.81
N ASP A 90 3.49 3.74 6.23
CA ASP A 90 4.53 4.76 6.41
C ASP A 90 4.69 5.10 7.90
N ARG A 91 3.58 5.27 8.63
CA ARG A 91 3.62 5.50 10.09
C ARG A 91 4.16 4.30 10.87
N LEU A 92 3.85 3.07 10.44
CA LEU A 92 4.33 1.84 11.09
C LEU A 92 5.78 1.50 10.75
N THR A 93 6.26 1.97 9.61
CA THR A 93 7.63 1.73 9.14
C THR A 93 8.56 2.94 9.36
N ALA A 94 8.00 4.06 9.82
CA ALA A 94 8.73 5.24 10.21
C ALA A 94 9.63 4.90 11.41
N ARG A 95 10.94 4.84 11.15
CA ARG A 95 11.93 4.63 12.19
C ARG A 95 12.11 5.92 12.98
N ARG A 96 11.80 5.88 14.28
CA ARG A 96 12.11 6.98 15.21
C ARG A 96 13.39 6.67 15.98
N GLU A 97 14.10 7.70 16.41
CA GLU A 97 15.37 7.56 17.13
C GLU A 97 15.24 6.82 18.46
N TRP A 98 14.03 6.80 19.04
CA TRP A 98 13.69 6.08 20.27
C TRP A 98 13.21 4.62 20.04
N HIS A 99 13.37 4.06 18.83
CA HIS A 99 12.98 2.67 18.55
C HIS A 99 13.98 1.65 19.11
N THR A 100 13.50 0.79 20.01
CA THR A 100 14.25 -0.37 20.53
C THR A 100 14.48 -1.43 19.44
N ALA A 101 15.39 -2.39 19.68
CA ALA A 101 15.62 -3.51 18.76
C ALA A 101 14.34 -4.33 18.45
N ALA A 102 13.40 -4.41 19.40
CA ALA A 102 12.09 -5.03 19.19
C ALA A 102 11.25 -4.27 18.15
N ASP A 103 11.20 -2.94 18.24
CA ASP A 103 10.52 -2.07 17.29
C ASP A 103 11.10 -2.17 15.88
N GLN A 104 12.42 -2.31 15.76
CA GLN A 104 13.08 -2.50 14.47
C GLN A 104 12.72 -3.84 13.83
N LYS A 105 12.64 -4.92 14.61
CA LYS A 105 12.17 -6.23 14.13
C LYS A 105 10.71 -6.16 13.66
N ARG A 106 9.86 -5.45 14.40
CA ARG A 106 8.45 -5.23 14.01
C ARG A 106 8.33 -4.41 12.74
N THR A 107 9.04 -3.27 12.66
CA THR A 107 9.11 -2.42 11.46
C THR A 107 9.53 -3.24 10.24
N ALA A 108 10.54 -4.10 10.38
CA ALA A 108 10.98 -5.00 9.32
C ALA A 108 9.91 -6.03 8.93
N ALA A 109 9.17 -6.58 9.90
CA ALA A 109 8.05 -7.48 9.64
C ALA A 109 6.89 -6.79 8.89
N PHE A 110 6.46 -5.61 9.36
CA PHE A 110 5.45 -4.79 8.68
C PHE A 110 5.91 -4.39 7.27
N SER A 111 7.19 -4.09 7.07
CA SER A 111 7.75 -3.81 5.73
C SER A 111 7.64 -5.03 4.79
N LYS A 112 7.87 -6.25 5.30
CA LYS A 112 7.67 -7.49 4.52
C LYS A 112 6.21 -7.71 4.16
N ILE A 113 5.31 -7.56 5.13
CA ILE A 113 3.86 -7.66 4.94
C ILE A 113 3.39 -6.65 3.89
N ARG A 114 3.86 -5.41 4.00
CA ARG A 114 3.54 -4.33 3.04
C ARG A 114 3.90 -4.74 1.61
N LYS A 115 5.15 -5.18 1.41
CA LYS A 115 5.63 -5.63 0.08
C LYS A 115 4.87 -6.83 -0.45
N TYR A 116 4.47 -7.76 0.42
CA TYR A 116 3.65 -8.90 0.02
C TYR A 116 2.27 -8.42 -0.47
N LEU A 117 1.60 -7.56 0.29
CA LEU A 117 0.29 -7.01 -0.09
C LEU A 117 0.38 -6.18 -1.37
N GLU A 118 1.37 -5.30 -1.51
CA GLU A 118 1.59 -4.49 -2.72
C GLU A 118 1.89 -5.33 -3.97
N LYS A 119 2.48 -6.52 -3.79
CA LYS A 119 2.81 -7.43 -4.88
C LYS A 119 1.63 -8.30 -5.31
N HIS A 120 0.79 -8.71 -4.36
CA HIS A 120 -0.29 -9.68 -4.60
C HIS A 120 -1.67 -9.03 -4.75
N LEU A 121 -1.84 -7.78 -4.29
CA LEU A 121 -3.13 -7.08 -4.25
C LEU A 121 -3.07 -5.73 -4.96
N THR A 122 -4.22 -5.33 -5.48
CA THR A 122 -4.47 -4.03 -6.11
C THR A 122 -5.59 -3.30 -5.36
N ASP A 123 -5.72 -1.98 -5.51
CA ASP A 123 -6.72 -1.17 -4.75
C ASP A 123 -6.64 -1.40 -3.22
N LEU A 124 -5.42 -1.29 -2.66
CA LEU A 124 -5.19 -1.44 -1.22
C LEU A 124 -5.81 -0.29 -0.43
N ARG A 125 -6.65 -0.62 0.55
CA ARG A 125 -7.32 0.32 1.43
C ARG A 125 -7.15 -0.07 2.89
N VAL A 126 -7.22 0.93 3.75
CA VAL A 126 -7.20 0.74 5.20
C VAL A 126 -8.39 1.45 5.78
N VAL A 127 -9.19 0.73 6.55
CA VAL A 127 -10.33 1.28 7.28
C VAL A 127 -10.04 1.09 8.76
N ARG A 128 -10.13 2.19 9.51
CA ARG A 128 -10.10 2.21 10.97
C ARG A 128 -11.50 2.52 11.47
N HIS A 129 -11.98 1.82 12.49
CA HIS A 129 -13.27 2.10 13.11
C HIS A 129 -13.19 2.10 14.63
N GLY A 130 -13.86 3.05 15.27
CA GLY A 130 -13.85 3.23 16.72
C GLY A 130 -12.88 4.31 17.22
N LYS A 131 -13.11 4.76 18.47
CA LYS A 131 -12.31 5.82 19.14
C LYS A 131 -11.40 5.28 20.24
N VAL A 132 -11.93 4.41 21.09
CA VAL A 132 -11.19 3.77 22.20
C VAL A 132 -10.69 2.38 21.77
N ARG A 133 -11.56 1.58 21.16
CA ARG A 133 -11.20 0.30 20.52
C ARG A 133 -11.26 0.52 19.02
N ILE A 134 -10.10 0.66 18.43
CA ILE A 134 -9.93 0.97 17.02
C ILE A 134 -9.65 -0.34 16.30
N ASP A 135 -10.60 -0.83 15.53
CA ASP A 135 -10.39 -2.03 14.73
C ASP A 135 -10.05 -1.61 13.31
N ILE A 136 -8.95 -2.17 12.83
CA ILE A 136 -8.22 -1.73 11.65
C ILE A 136 -8.26 -2.88 10.68
N ALA A 137 -8.95 -2.69 9.56
CA ALA A 137 -9.00 -3.63 8.47
C ALA A 137 -8.18 -3.10 7.30
N VAL A 138 -7.15 -3.86 6.92
CA VAL A 138 -6.39 -3.64 5.70
C VAL A 138 -6.84 -4.66 4.68
N PHE A 139 -7.26 -4.20 3.50
CA PHE A 139 -7.70 -5.08 2.44
C PHE A 139 -7.36 -4.53 1.06
N GLY A 140 -7.22 -5.42 0.10
CA GLY A 140 -7.08 -5.10 -1.31
C GLY A 140 -7.75 -6.16 -2.17
N LYS A 141 -7.82 -5.88 -3.46
CA LYS A 141 -8.40 -6.75 -4.48
C LYS A 141 -7.33 -7.66 -5.08
N THR A 142 -7.55 -8.97 -5.00
CA THR A 142 -6.72 -9.98 -5.68
C THR A 142 -7.02 -9.96 -7.19
N PRO A 143 -6.12 -10.49 -8.03
CA PRO A 143 -6.39 -10.66 -9.46
C PRO A 143 -7.61 -11.53 -9.77
N ASP A 144 -7.98 -12.43 -8.86
CA ASP A 144 -9.17 -13.27 -8.93
C ASP A 144 -10.47 -12.48 -8.67
N GLY A 145 -10.37 -11.20 -8.31
CA GLY A 145 -11.49 -10.33 -7.98
C GLY A 145 -11.93 -10.40 -6.52
N SER A 146 -11.39 -11.35 -5.75
CA SER A 146 -11.61 -11.51 -4.31
C SER A 146 -10.94 -10.39 -3.49
N PHE A 147 -11.41 -10.16 -2.27
CA PHE A 147 -10.75 -9.29 -1.32
C PHE A 147 -9.83 -10.08 -0.40
N ALA A 148 -8.62 -9.61 -0.15
CA ALA A 148 -7.70 -10.23 0.79
C ALA A 148 -6.96 -9.17 1.60
N GLY A 149 -6.51 -9.54 2.78
CA GLY A 149 -5.75 -8.65 3.65
C GLY A 149 -5.66 -9.17 5.08
N PHE A 150 -5.65 -8.26 6.05
CA PHE A 150 -5.63 -8.59 7.47
C PHE A 150 -6.46 -7.61 8.29
N ARG A 151 -6.88 -8.06 9.46
CA ARG A 151 -7.51 -7.23 10.47
C ARG A 151 -6.63 -7.20 11.70
N THR A 152 -6.65 -6.09 12.41
CA THR A 152 -5.98 -5.95 13.69
C THR A 152 -6.77 -5.01 14.56
N ARG A 153 -6.51 -5.04 15.87
CA ARG A 153 -7.19 -4.19 16.84
C ARG A 153 -6.17 -3.35 17.56
N ALA A 154 -6.53 -2.10 17.78
CA ALA A 154 -5.78 -1.11 18.50
C ALA A 154 -6.65 -0.59 19.63
N VAL A 155 -6.03 -0.29 20.76
CA VAL A 155 -6.69 0.41 21.87
C VAL A 155 -5.90 1.67 22.12
N GLU A 156 -6.57 2.82 22.09
CA GLU A 156 -6.05 4.13 22.47
C GLU A 156 -6.85 4.58 23.70
N THR A 157 -6.17 4.87 24.82
CA THR A 157 -6.73 5.28 26.11
C THR A 157 -6.65 6.78 26.33
#